data_AF-A0A127F2P2-F1
#
_entry.id   AF-A0A127F2P2-F1
#
_cell.length_a   1.000
_cell.length_b   1.000
_cell.length_c   1.000
_cell.angle_alpha   90.00
_cell.angle_beta   90.00
_cell.angle_gamma   90.00
#
_symmetry.space_group_name_H-M   'P 1'
#
loop_
_entity.id
_entity.type
_entity.pdbx_description
1 polymer ?
#
loop_
_entity_poly.entity_id
_entity_poly.type
_entity_poly.pdbx_seq_one_letter_code
_entity_poly.pdbx_strand_id
1 'polypeptide(L)'
;MSDPQAFLNGEIHCWYNFVLGFSDKLVAAMMDRMDVQDDQLVFDPFCGTGTTLVESMKRGIPSVGLDASPFSCFVSRVKTNLTLSPDDLLKALVDVGLEYGHLKTSHDTQNMPAYKYLDESGMLKRGWISAVPLRHALALKAAIYRATPNATCRDAFLLALVANISTKIGNMKYGPEIYRGPKKRSVDVWNIFQTNVMQMIKDLVIAERANLASASLEDYQPVPRDWKVAVTKVLNKAPSLQVLGD
;
A
#
# COMPACT_ATOMS: atom_id res chain seq x y z
N MET A 1 11.47 2.86 -29.48
CA MET A 1 10.39 2.35 -28.61
C MET A 1 10.48 3.15 -27.33
N SER A 2 9.54 4.07 -27.12
CA SER A 2 9.35 4.66 -25.79
C SER A 2 8.99 3.54 -24.83
N ASP A 3 9.49 3.60 -23.60
CA ASP A 3 9.04 2.69 -22.56
C ASP A 3 7.58 3.04 -22.24
N PRO A 4 6.60 2.12 -22.41
CA PRO A 4 5.19 2.44 -22.19
C PRO A 4 4.86 2.74 -20.73
N GLN A 5 5.81 2.59 -19.80
CA GLN A 5 5.63 2.83 -18.38
C GLN A 5 6.46 4.01 -17.90
N ALA A 6 5.88 4.82 -17.01
CA ALA A 6 6.60 5.93 -16.38
C ALA A 6 7.78 5.44 -15.52
N PHE A 7 7.63 4.34 -14.78
CA PHE A 7 8.68 3.78 -13.92
C PHE A 7 8.73 2.23 -13.97
N LEU A 8 9.83 1.63 -13.53
CA LEU A 8 10.25 0.28 -13.90
C LEU A 8 10.00 -0.77 -12.81
N ASN A 9 8.87 -1.48 -12.94
CA ASN A 9 8.53 -2.75 -12.30
C ASN A 9 9.17 -3.06 -10.92
N GLY A 10 8.41 -2.74 -9.87
CA GLY A 10 8.59 -3.31 -8.53
C GLY A 10 8.50 -2.29 -7.41
N GLU A 11 8.74 -1.01 -7.70
CA GLU A 11 8.87 0.07 -6.72
C GLU A 11 7.62 0.12 -5.82
N ILE A 12 6.47 0.44 -6.42
CA ILE A 12 5.20 0.53 -5.68
C ILE A 12 4.58 -0.86 -5.42
N HIS A 13 4.81 -1.83 -6.31
CA HIS A 13 4.28 -3.19 -6.12
C HIS A 13 4.84 -3.86 -4.86
N CYS A 14 6.13 -3.66 -4.56
CA CYS A 14 6.81 -4.27 -3.41
C CYS A 14 6.47 -3.63 -2.07
N TRP A 15 5.68 -2.54 -2.04
CA TRP A 15 5.21 -1.93 -0.79
C TRP A 15 4.36 -2.90 0.04
N TYR A 16 3.72 -3.86 -0.63
CA TYR A 16 3.07 -5.00 0.01
C TYR A 16 2.99 -6.17 -0.96
N ASN A 17 3.65 -7.28 -0.60
CA ASN A 17 3.66 -8.50 -1.40
C ASN A 17 2.52 -9.43 -1.00
N PHE A 18 1.56 -9.63 -1.92
CA PHE A 18 0.48 -10.59 -1.77
C PHE A 18 0.84 -11.88 -2.50
N VAL A 19 0.86 -13.00 -1.78
CA VAL A 19 1.38 -14.29 -2.27
C VAL A 19 0.56 -14.87 -3.44
N LEU A 20 -0.71 -14.47 -3.58
CA LEU A 20 -1.64 -14.98 -4.59
C LEU A 20 -1.97 -13.96 -5.69
N GLY A 21 -1.20 -12.87 -5.79
CA GLY A 21 -1.38 -11.87 -6.84
C GLY A 21 -0.82 -12.32 -8.20
N PHE A 22 -1.42 -11.86 -9.30
CA PHE A 22 -0.81 -11.97 -10.62
C PHE A 22 0.34 -10.97 -10.78
N SER A 23 1.27 -11.27 -11.69
CA SER A 23 2.42 -10.40 -11.99
C SER A 23 1.97 -9.11 -12.69
N ASP A 24 2.59 -8.01 -12.31
CA ASP A 24 2.65 -6.73 -13.02
C ASP A 24 2.87 -6.88 -14.54
N LYS A 25 3.80 -7.75 -14.95
CA LYS A 25 4.09 -8.01 -16.37
C LYS A 25 2.90 -8.58 -17.14
N LEU A 26 2.07 -9.39 -16.50
CA LEU A 26 0.86 -9.94 -17.14
C LEU A 26 -0.12 -8.81 -17.44
N VAL A 27 -0.34 -7.91 -16.49
CA VAL A 27 -1.24 -6.77 -16.68
C VAL A 27 -0.73 -5.85 -17.76
N ALA A 28 0.55 -5.49 -17.73
CA ALA A 28 1.17 -4.66 -18.76
C ALA A 28 0.97 -5.26 -20.15
N ALA A 29 1.24 -6.55 -20.32
CA ALA A 29 1.04 -7.25 -21.59
C ALA A 29 -0.43 -7.31 -22.03
N MET A 30 -1.37 -7.43 -21.08
CA MET A 30 -2.80 -7.38 -21.39
C MET A 30 -3.24 -5.99 -21.83
N MET A 31 -2.76 -4.93 -21.16
CA MET A 31 -3.05 -3.55 -21.54
C MET A 31 -2.51 -3.23 -22.94
N ASP A 32 -1.30 -3.70 -23.26
CA ASP A 32 -0.71 -3.55 -24.60
C ASP A 32 -1.52 -4.32 -25.66
N ARG A 33 -1.90 -5.57 -25.35
CA ARG A 33 -2.69 -6.42 -26.25
C ARG A 33 -4.08 -5.85 -26.51
N MET A 34 -4.66 -5.19 -25.52
CA MET A 34 -5.98 -4.55 -25.61
C MET A 34 -5.91 -3.12 -26.17
N ASP A 35 -4.70 -2.60 -26.42
CA ASP A 35 -4.47 -1.23 -26.91
C ASP A 35 -5.18 -0.18 -26.05
N VAL A 36 -5.04 -0.30 -24.73
CA VAL A 36 -5.71 0.60 -23.77
C VAL A 36 -5.09 2.00 -23.85
N GLN A 37 -5.92 2.99 -24.15
CA GLN A 37 -5.54 4.39 -24.28
C GLN A 37 -5.76 5.17 -22.97
N ASP A 38 -5.11 6.33 -22.83
CA ASP A 38 -5.18 7.20 -21.65
C ASP A 38 -6.52 7.95 -21.48
N ASP A 39 -7.34 8.00 -22.52
CA ASP A 39 -8.71 8.54 -22.49
C ASP A 39 -9.77 7.52 -22.03
N GLN A 40 -9.36 6.27 -21.79
CA GLN A 40 -10.22 5.18 -21.33
C GLN A 40 -10.16 4.99 -19.81
N LEU A 41 -11.17 4.31 -19.26
CA LEU A 41 -11.21 3.92 -17.85
C LEU A 41 -10.96 2.41 -17.70
N VAL A 42 -9.95 2.03 -16.92
CA VAL A 42 -9.75 0.64 -16.51
C VAL A 42 -10.60 0.36 -15.27
N PHE A 43 -11.43 -0.68 -15.33
CA PHE A 43 -12.22 -1.14 -14.18
C PHE A 43 -11.81 -2.56 -13.77
N ASP A 44 -11.43 -2.73 -12.50
CA ASP A 44 -11.08 -4.02 -11.91
C ASP A 44 -12.04 -4.38 -10.76
N PRO A 45 -13.03 -5.27 -10.97
CA PRO A 45 -14.01 -5.62 -9.95
C PRO A 45 -13.47 -6.53 -8.84
N PHE A 46 -12.21 -6.98 -8.93
CA PHE A 46 -11.55 -7.83 -7.93
C PHE A 46 -10.09 -7.39 -7.76
N CYS A 47 -9.90 -6.10 -7.48
CA CYS A 47 -8.60 -5.46 -7.63
C CYS A 47 -7.54 -5.94 -6.62
N GLY A 48 -7.94 -6.64 -5.56
CA GLY A 48 -7.03 -7.15 -4.55
C GLY A 48 -6.15 -6.03 -3.98
N THR A 49 -4.84 -6.26 -3.97
CA THR A 49 -3.83 -5.27 -3.54
C THR A 49 -3.39 -4.32 -4.65
N GLY A 50 -4.10 -4.31 -5.79
CA GLY A 50 -4.11 -3.20 -6.73
C GLY A 50 -3.12 -3.31 -7.89
N THR A 51 -2.70 -4.53 -8.28
CA THR A 51 -1.72 -4.69 -9.37
C THR A 51 -2.21 -4.01 -10.65
N THR A 52 -3.47 -4.22 -11.05
CA THR A 52 -4.07 -3.55 -12.21
C THR A 52 -4.05 -2.03 -12.07
N LEU A 53 -4.46 -1.51 -10.91
CA LEU A 53 -4.57 -0.08 -10.67
C LEU A 53 -3.20 0.62 -10.66
N VAL A 54 -2.18 -0.03 -10.11
CA VAL A 54 -0.80 0.49 -10.13
C VAL A 54 -0.25 0.50 -11.55
N GLU A 55 -0.52 -0.52 -12.36
CA GLU A 55 -0.09 -0.56 -13.77
C GLU A 55 -0.84 0.47 -14.63
N SER A 56 -2.13 0.70 -14.39
CA SER A 56 -2.87 1.80 -15.00
C SER A 56 -2.28 3.15 -14.61
N MET A 57 -2.01 3.36 -13.31
CA MET A 57 -1.41 4.59 -12.79
C MET A 57 -0.03 4.87 -13.42
N LYS A 58 0.80 3.85 -13.61
CA LYS A 58 2.13 3.95 -14.28
C LYS A 58 2.04 4.43 -15.73
N ARG A 59 0.89 4.23 -16.37
CA ARG A 59 0.63 4.60 -17.77
C ARG A 59 -0.17 5.89 -17.88
N GLY A 60 -0.48 6.55 -16.76
CA GLY A 60 -1.38 7.72 -16.75
C GLY A 60 -2.85 7.38 -17.05
N ILE A 61 -3.22 6.10 -17.11
CA ILE A 61 -4.56 5.65 -17.46
C ILE A 61 -5.46 5.71 -16.22
N PRO A 62 -6.61 6.41 -16.27
CA PRO A 62 -7.60 6.40 -15.20
C PRO A 62 -8.05 4.97 -14.86
N SER A 63 -8.15 4.67 -13.56
CA SER A 63 -8.63 3.35 -13.12
C SER A 63 -9.50 3.40 -11.87
N VAL A 64 -10.41 2.43 -11.76
CA VAL A 64 -11.28 2.19 -10.60
C VAL A 64 -11.21 0.71 -10.24
N GLY A 65 -11.06 0.41 -8.95
CA GLY A 65 -11.06 -0.96 -8.46
C GLY A 65 -12.06 -1.18 -7.34
N LEU A 66 -12.59 -2.40 -7.28
CA LEU A 66 -13.47 -2.89 -6.21
C LEU A 66 -12.92 -4.20 -5.66
N ASP A 67 -13.02 -4.39 -4.34
CA ASP A 67 -12.69 -5.65 -3.67
C ASP A 67 -13.53 -5.78 -2.39
N ALA A 68 -13.87 -7.01 -2.01
CA ALA A 68 -14.63 -7.29 -0.80
C ALA A 68 -13.80 -7.08 0.48
N SER A 69 -12.48 -7.21 0.40
CA SER A 69 -11.56 -7.06 1.52
C SER A 69 -11.22 -5.58 1.75
N PRO A 70 -11.63 -4.99 2.89
CA PRO A 70 -11.27 -3.61 3.21
C PRO A 70 -9.76 -3.39 3.32
N PHE A 71 -9.03 -4.44 3.72
CA PHE A 71 -7.57 -4.42 3.78
C PHE A 71 -6.93 -4.36 2.39
N SER A 72 -7.44 -5.16 1.45
CA SER A 72 -6.99 -5.14 0.05
C SER A 72 -7.21 -3.76 -0.57
N CYS A 73 -8.42 -3.20 -0.39
CA CYS A 73 -8.75 -1.83 -0.79
C CYS A 73 -7.85 -0.77 -0.14
N PHE A 74 -7.48 -0.94 1.14
CA PHE A 74 -6.52 -0.06 1.81
C PHE A 74 -5.15 -0.10 1.14
N VAL A 75 -4.60 -1.30 0.90
CA VAL A 75 -3.30 -1.46 0.22
C VAL A 75 -3.33 -0.82 -1.17
N SER A 76 -4.36 -1.13 -1.97
CA SER A 76 -4.55 -0.58 -3.31
C SER A 76 -4.60 0.94 -3.31
N ARG A 77 -5.36 1.53 -2.39
CA ARG A 77 -5.49 2.99 -2.26
C ARG A 77 -4.17 3.66 -1.90
N VAL A 78 -3.39 3.07 -0.99
CA VAL A 78 -2.08 3.62 -0.62
C VAL A 78 -1.09 3.54 -1.77
N LYS A 79 -1.04 2.39 -2.46
CA LYS A 79 -0.15 2.19 -3.62
C LYS A 79 -0.49 3.11 -4.81
N THR A 80 -1.75 3.51 -4.95
CA THR A 80 -2.22 4.35 -6.06
C THR A 80 -2.31 5.83 -5.70
N ASN A 81 -1.83 6.23 -4.53
CA ASN A 81 -1.91 7.62 -4.08
C ASN A 81 -0.74 8.47 -4.58
N LEU A 82 -0.91 9.09 -5.75
CA LEU A 82 0.07 10.02 -6.33
C LEU A 82 0.21 11.34 -5.57
N THR A 83 -0.66 11.66 -4.60
CA THR A 83 -0.52 12.89 -3.80
C THR A 83 0.41 12.71 -2.60
N LEU A 84 1.05 11.56 -2.45
CA LEU A 84 1.95 11.24 -1.35
C LEU A 84 3.34 11.83 -1.63
N SER A 85 3.69 12.92 -0.93
CA SER A 85 4.99 13.58 -1.11
C SER A 85 6.12 12.82 -0.38
N PRO A 86 7.26 12.56 -1.05
CA PRO A 86 8.47 12.02 -0.41
C PRO A 86 8.98 12.89 0.74
N ASP A 87 8.93 14.22 0.58
CA ASP A 87 9.42 15.18 1.57
C ASP A 87 8.55 15.19 2.82
N ASP A 88 7.22 15.14 2.64
CA ASP A 88 6.29 15.07 3.77
C ASP A 88 6.43 13.75 4.53
N LEU A 89 6.62 12.63 3.82
CA LEU A 89 6.92 11.34 4.43
C LEU A 89 8.23 11.39 5.23
N LEU A 90 9.28 12.01 4.69
CA LEU A 90 10.57 12.09 5.37
C LEU A 90 10.47 12.92 6.66
N LYS A 91 9.79 14.08 6.62
CA LYS A 91 9.54 14.90 7.81
C LYS A 91 8.73 14.13 8.86
N ALA A 92 7.62 13.55 8.44
CA ALA A 92 6.74 12.80 9.33
C ALA A 92 7.44 11.56 9.93
N LEU A 93 8.39 10.93 9.21
CA LEU A 93 9.16 9.80 9.72
C LEU A 93 10.03 10.18 10.93
N VAL A 94 10.60 11.39 10.93
CA VAL A 94 11.35 11.92 12.06
C VAL A 94 10.45 12.04 13.29
N ASP A 95 9.26 12.62 13.12
CA ASP A 95 8.28 12.80 14.21
C ASP A 95 7.80 11.45 14.76
N VAL A 96 7.51 10.47 13.89
CA VAL A 96 7.17 9.10 14.30
C VAL A 96 8.31 8.46 15.10
N GLY A 97 9.56 8.71 14.73
CA GLY A 97 10.73 8.20 15.45
C GLY A 97 10.86 8.74 16.86
N LEU A 98 10.59 10.04 17.04
CA LEU A 98 10.57 10.70 18.36
C LEU A 98 9.45 10.10 19.24
N GLU A 99 8.22 10.04 18.73
CA GLU A 99 7.08 9.45 19.44
C GLU A 99 7.30 7.97 19.78
N TYR A 100 7.86 7.19 18.85
CA TYR A 100 8.20 5.79 19.10
C TYR A 100 9.26 5.65 20.20
N GLY A 101 10.25 6.54 20.22
CA GLY A 101 11.26 6.61 21.28
C GLY A 101 10.65 6.73 22.68
N HIS A 102 9.62 7.57 22.83
CA HIS A 102 8.87 7.74 24.08
C HIS A 102 7.97 6.54 24.40
N LEU A 103 7.31 5.97 23.39
CA LEU A 103 6.29 4.94 23.60
C LEU A 103 6.85 3.53 23.78
N LYS A 104 8.02 3.21 23.21
CA LYS A 104 8.60 1.86 23.29
C LYS A 104 8.97 1.43 24.71
N THR A 105 9.20 2.40 25.61
CA THR A 105 9.51 2.16 27.04
C THR A 105 8.25 2.07 27.90
N SER A 106 7.09 2.44 27.36
CA SER A 106 5.81 2.36 28.08
C SER A 106 5.35 0.90 28.24
N HIS A 107 4.92 0.57 29.46
CA HIS A 107 4.34 -0.74 29.77
C HIS A 107 2.87 -0.87 29.36
N ASP A 108 2.23 0.22 28.91
CA ASP A 108 0.79 0.26 28.64
C ASP A 108 0.36 -0.50 27.37
N THR A 109 1.33 -0.91 26.55
CA THR A 109 1.07 -1.67 25.31
C THR A 109 0.33 -2.98 25.52
N GLN A 110 0.45 -3.60 26.71
CA GLN A 110 -0.26 -4.84 27.06
C GLN A 110 -1.77 -4.62 27.30
N ASN A 111 -2.18 -3.41 27.66
CA ASN A 111 -3.58 -3.06 27.87
C ASN A 111 -4.31 -2.73 26.57
N MET A 112 -3.57 -2.51 25.48
CA MET A 112 -4.17 -2.16 24.18
C MET A 112 -5.08 -3.28 23.67
N PRO A 113 -6.27 -2.96 23.13
CA PRO A 113 -7.21 -3.96 22.61
C PRO A 113 -6.58 -4.93 21.61
N ALA A 114 -5.67 -4.44 20.76
CA ALA A 114 -4.96 -5.27 19.78
C ALA A 114 -4.02 -6.30 20.43
N TYR A 115 -3.39 -5.95 21.56
CA TYR A 115 -2.55 -6.92 22.31
C TYR A 115 -3.43 -8.02 22.89
N LYS A 116 -4.51 -7.63 23.60
CA LYS A 116 -5.45 -8.57 24.22
C LYS A 116 -6.04 -9.51 23.20
N TYR A 117 -6.52 -8.99 22.06
CA TYR A 117 -7.04 -9.80 20.97
C TYR A 117 -6.02 -10.84 20.45
N LEU A 118 -4.76 -10.44 20.26
CA LEU A 118 -3.72 -11.36 19.78
C LEU A 118 -3.32 -12.40 20.84
N ASP A 119 -3.40 -12.05 22.11
CA ASP A 119 -3.14 -12.97 23.21
C ASP A 119 -4.29 -13.98 23.36
N GLU A 120 -5.54 -13.50 23.42
CA GLU A 120 -6.77 -14.29 23.54
C GLU A 120 -7.00 -15.21 22.34
N SER A 121 -6.71 -14.75 21.11
CA SER A 121 -6.71 -15.60 19.91
C SER A 121 -5.60 -16.65 19.89
N GLY A 122 -4.71 -16.65 20.89
CA GLY A 122 -3.63 -17.60 21.04
C GLY A 122 -2.46 -17.39 20.08
N MET A 123 -2.33 -16.22 19.45
CA MET A 123 -1.20 -15.94 18.53
C MET A 123 0.14 -15.91 19.27
N LEU A 124 0.17 -15.36 20.50
CA LEU A 124 1.36 -15.35 21.35
C LEU A 124 1.69 -16.76 21.86
N LYS A 125 0.68 -17.47 22.41
CA LYS A 125 0.81 -18.85 22.90
C LYS A 125 1.36 -19.78 21.81
N ARG A 126 0.76 -19.73 20.62
CA ARG A 126 1.18 -20.51 19.43
C ARG A 126 2.49 -20.00 18.84
N GLY A 127 2.98 -18.82 19.22
CA GLY A 127 4.27 -18.29 18.80
C GLY A 127 4.27 -17.67 17.40
N TRP A 128 3.13 -17.30 16.85
CA TRP A 128 3.04 -16.59 15.57
C TRP A 128 3.64 -15.18 15.65
N ILE A 129 3.61 -14.58 16.84
CA ILE A 129 4.34 -13.35 17.17
C ILE A 129 4.80 -13.43 18.63
N SER A 130 5.98 -12.88 18.93
CA SER A 130 6.52 -12.82 20.29
C SER A 130 6.08 -11.52 20.99
N ALA A 131 5.91 -11.57 22.32
CA ALA A 131 5.41 -10.44 23.11
C ALA A 131 6.25 -9.16 22.96
N VAL A 132 7.59 -9.26 22.97
CA VAL A 132 8.47 -8.08 22.83
C VAL A 132 8.32 -7.41 21.45
N PRO A 133 8.48 -8.12 20.31
CA PRO A 133 8.15 -7.58 18.98
C PRO A 133 6.74 -7.00 18.88
N LEU A 134 5.73 -7.65 19.45
CA LEU A 134 4.35 -7.16 19.42
C LEU A 134 4.21 -5.83 20.17
N ARG A 135 4.75 -5.70 21.38
CA ARG A 135 4.73 -4.45 22.14
C ARG A 135 5.38 -3.30 21.35
N HIS A 136 6.51 -3.57 20.70
CA HIS A 136 7.20 -2.57 19.88
C HIS A 136 6.39 -2.21 18.62
N ALA A 137 5.75 -3.18 17.96
CA ALA A 137 4.87 -2.92 16.81
C ALA A 137 3.64 -2.08 17.20
N LEU A 138 3.07 -2.34 18.38
CA LEU A 138 1.94 -1.55 18.90
C LEU A 138 2.36 -0.15 19.35
N ALA A 139 3.53 -0.01 19.99
CA ALA A 139 4.11 1.30 20.30
C ALA A 139 4.35 2.12 19.02
N LEU A 140 4.89 1.49 17.98
CA LEU A 140 5.10 2.13 16.68
C LEU A 140 3.78 2.50 16.00
N LYS A 141 2.77 1.61 16.04
CA LYS A 141 1.42 1.95 15.58
C LYS A 141 0.87 3.19 16.30
N ALA A 142 0.98 3.25 17.63
CA ALA A 142 0.54 4.41 18.40
C ALA A 142 1.33 5.68 18.05
N ALA A 143 2.65 5.58 17.86
CA ALA A 143 3.50 6.68 17.43
C ALA A 143 3.07 7.24 16.06
N ILE A 144 2.77 6.37 15.10
CA ILE A 144 2.23 6.74 13.79
C ILE A 144 0.95 7.57 13.96
N TYR A 145 -0.02 7.10 14.73
CA TYR A 145 -1.27 7.85 14.95
C TYR A 145 -1.06 9.22 15.63
N ARG A 146 -0.07 9.35 16.52
CA ARG A 146 0.22 10.60 17.23
C ARG A 146 0.95 11.62 16.35
N ALA A 147 1.94 11.17 15.60
CA ALA A 147 2.78 12.04 14.77
C ALA A 147 2.14 12.37 13.40
N THR A 148 1.19 11.57 12.91
CA THR A 148 0.59 11.75 11.58
C THR A 148 -0.93 11.98 11.64
N PRO A 149 -1.37 13.21 11.92
CA PRO A 149 -2.79 13.55 11.87
C PRO A 149 -3.34 13.46 10.42
N ASN A 150 -2.52 13.76 9.41
CA ASN A 150 -2.86 13.59 8.00
C ASN A 150 -2.96 12.10 7.63
N ALA A 151 -4.06 11.72 6.97
CA ALA A 151 -4.32 10.36 6.52
C ALA A 151 -3.29 9.83 5.52
N THR A 152 -2.73 10.66 4.64
CA THR A 152 -1.87 10.23 3.54
C THR A 152 -0.55 9.61 4.05
N CYS A 153 0.21 10.34 4.87
CA CYS A 153 1.44 9.81 5.47
C CYS A 153 1.15 8.67 6.45
N ARG A 154 0.06 8.80 7.22
CA ARG A 154 -0.36 7.78 8.19
C ARG A 154 -0.61 6.44 7.51
N ASP A 155 -1.38 6.43 6.42
CA ASP A 155 -1.74 5.22 5.72
C ASP A 155 -0.50 4.56 5.07
N ALA A 156 0.42 5.35 4.53
CA ALA A 156 1.71 4.86 4.04
C ALA A 156 2.56 4.20 5.15
N PHE A 157 2.64 4.81 6.34
CA PHE A 157 3.34 4.21 7.47
C PHE A 157 2.65 2.96 8.02
N LEU A 158 1.32 2.94 8.07
CA LEU A 158 0.57 1.75 8.45
C LEU A 158 0.78 0.61 7.45
N LEU A 159 0.88 0.92 6.15
CA LEU A 159 1.24 -0.05 5.12
C LEU A 159 2.66 -0.60 5.35
N ALA A 160 3.65 0.27 5.60
CA ALA A 160 5.02 -0.15 5.88
C ALA A 160 5.10 -1.05 7.13
N LEU A 161 4.32 -0.75 8.17
CA LEU A 161 4.26 -1.58 9.38
C LEU A 161 3.64 -2.95 9.09
N VAL A 162 2.47 -3.00 8.43
CA VAL A 162 1.75 -4.26 8.18
C VAL A 162 2.49 -5.16 7.17
N ALA A 163 3.19 -4.58 6.19
CA ALA A 163 4.03 -5.31 5.24
C ALA A 163 5.11 -6.16 5.92
N ASN A 164 5.54 -5.75 7.13
CA ASN A 164 6.58 -6.42 7.88
C ASN A 164 6.07 -7.16 9.13
N ILE A 165 4.81 -6.95 9.54
CA ILE A 165 4.31 -7.44 10.83
C ILE A 165 4.27 -8.96 10.92
N SER A 166 3.86 -9.64 9.86
CA SER A 166 3.71 -11.09 9.89
C SER A 166 5.05 -11.83 9.80
N THR A 167 5.99 -11.33 8.99
CA THR A 167 7.23 -12.05 8.62
C THR A 167 8.49 -11.53 9.31
N LYS A 168 8.84 -10.25 9.15
CA LYS A 168 10.08 -9.69 9.70
C LYS A 168 9.95 -9.37 11.18
N ILE A 169 8.78 -8.94 11.63
CA ILE A 169 8.49 -8.67 13.05
C ILE A 169 7.94 -9.93 13.73
N GLY A 170 6.92 -10.54 13.13
CA GLY A 170 6.33 -11.81 13.55
C GLY A 170 7.19 -13.02 13.20
N ASN A 171 6.68 -14.21 13.44
CA ASN A 171 7.38 -15.47 13.23
C ASN A 171 6.78 -16.27 12.05
N MET A 172 5.91 -15.66 11.23
CA MET A 172 5.32 -16.33 10.07
C MET A 172 6.34 -16.47 8.94
N LYS A 173 6.30 -17.59 8.24
CA LYS A 173 7.11 -17.91 7.06
C LYS A 173 6.23 -18.52 5.97
N TYR A 174 6.67 -18.36 4.73
CA TYR A 174 6.01 -18.92 3.55
C TYR A 174 6.85 -20.09 3.02
N GLY A 175 6.20 -21.22 2.79
CA GLY A 175 6.73 -22.40 2.10
C GLY A 175 5.63 -22.97 1.20
N PRO A 176 5.55 -24.30 0.99
CA PRO A 176 4.38 -24.92 0.37
C PRO A 176 3.07 -24.54 1.08
N GLU A 177 3.14 -24.34 2.40
CA GLU A 177 2.08 -23.81 3.25
C GLU A 177 2.62 -22.69 4.15
N ILE A 178 1.72 -21.95 4.80
CA ILE A 178 2.11 -20.97 5.82
C ILE A 178 2.55 -21.73 7.08
N TYR A 179 3.76 -21.44 7.56
CA TYR A 179 4.29 -22.08 8.76
C TYR A 179 4.92 -21.08 9.73
N ARG A 180 5.12 -21.53 10.97
CA ARG A 180 5.74 -20.74 12.03
C ARG A 180 7.23 -21.03 12.12
N GLY A 181 8.05 -20.01 11.91
CA GLY A 181 9.48 -20.05 12.17
C GLY A 181 9.85 -19.99 13.66
N PRO A 182 11.14 -19.92 13.99
CA PRO A 182 11.62 -19.81 15.37
C PRO A 182 11.07 -18.57 16.09
N LYS A 183 10.75 -18.71 17.39
CA LYS A 183 10.33 -17.58 18.21
C LYS A 183 11.48 -16.59 18.35
N LYS A 184 11.23 -15.33 17.98
CA LYS A 184 12.18 -14.24 18.19
C LYS A 184 12.14 -13.75 19.64
N ARG A 185 13.30 -13.61 20.29
CA ARG A 185 13.40 -12.96 21.62
C ARG A 185 13.12 -11.47 21.53
N SER A 186 13.74 -10.81 20.56
CA SER A 186 13.52 -9.41 20.20
C SER A 186 13.81 -9.23 18.71
N VAL A 187 13.36 -8.10 18.17
CA VAL A 187 13.69 -7.64 16.83
C VAL A 187 13.69 -6.12 16.83
N ASP A 188 14.55 -5.50 16.02
CA ASP A 188 14.53 -4.07 15.83
C ASP A 188 13.38 -3.66 14.90
N VAL A 189 12.20 -3.50 15.49
CA VAL A 189 10.97 -3.09 14.80
C VAL A 189 11.15 -1.74 14.12
N TRP A 190 11.88 -0.81 14.75
CA TRP A 190 12.11 0.53 14.20
C TRP A 190 12.96 0.46 12.94
N ASN A 191 14.10 -0.22 12.99
CA ASN A 191 14.98 -0.32 11.83
C ASN A 191 14.31 -1.01 10.64
N ILE A 192 13.52 -2.07 10.89
CA ILE A 192 12.73 -2.75 9.84
C ILE A 192 11.73 -1.79 9.19
N PHE A 193 10.98 -1.06 10.01
CA PHE A 193 9.98 -0.09 9.56
C PHE A 193 10.64 1.05 8.79
N GLN A 194 11.64 1.71 9.38
CA GLN A 194 12.36 2.84 8.80
C GLN A 194 12.98 2.46 7.47
N THR A 195 13.63 1.30 7.37
CA THR A 195 14.20 0.81 6.11
C THR A 195 13.13 0.68 5.02
N ASN A 196 11.95 0.14 5.36
CA ASN A 196 10.86 0.01 4.40
C ASN A 196 10.32 1.37 3.96
N VAL A 197 10.12 2.30 4.89
CA VAL A 197 9.65 3.65 4.57
C VAL A 197 10.66 4.38 3.69
N MET A 198 11.96 4.27 3.98
CA MET A 198 13.00 4.85 3.14
C MET A 198 13.01 4.26 1.73
N GLN A 199 12.65 2.99 1.56
CA GLN A 199 12.44 2.42 0.22
C GLN A 199 11.22 3.04 -0.47
N MET A 200 10.08 3.16 0.22
CA MET A 200 8.88 3.82 -0.33
C MET A 200 9.15 5.27 -0.76
N ILE A 201 9.94 6.01 0.02
CA ILE A 201 10.37 7.38 -0.33
C ILE A 201 11.20 7.39 -1.62
N LYS A 202 12.16 6.46 -1.78
CA LYS A 202 12.95 6.32 -3.01
C LYS A 202 12.07 6.00 -4.21
N ASP A 203 11.12 5.09 -4.02
CA ASP A 203 10.16 4.66 -5.05
C ASP A 203 9.30 5.84 -5.54
N LEU A 204 8.83 6.69 -4.61
CA LEU A 204 8.08 7.90 -4.95
C LEU A 204 8.93 8.92 -5.71
N VAL A 205 10.19 9.13 -5.32
CA VAL A 205 11.10 10.03 -6.04
C VAL A 205 11.32 9.57 -7.48
N ILE A 206 11.39 8.26 -7.71
CA ILE A 206 11.47 7.69 -9.07
C ILE A 206 10.18 8.00 -9.84
N ALA A 207 9.01 7.75 -9.22
CA ALA A 207 7.71 7.98 -9.85
C ALA A 207 7.45 9.48 -10.17
N GLU A 208 7.81 10.40 -9.28
CA GLU A 208 7.68 11.85 -9.50
C GLU A 208 8.54 12.33 -10.66
N ARG A 209 9.80 11.87 -10.74
CA ARG A 209 10.71 12.24 -11.84
C ARG A 209 10.22 11.74 -13.19
N ALA A 210 9.68 10.52 -13.21
CA ALA A 210 9.09 9.95 -14.40
C ALA A 210 7.88 10.76 -14.90
N ASN A 211 6.97 11.12 -13.98
CA ASN A 211 5.79 11.93 -14.30
C ASN A 211 6.17 13.34 -14.79
N LEU A 212 7.21 13.96 -14.24
CA LEU A 212 7.70 15.26 -14.70
C LEU A 212 8.33 15.17 -16.10
N ALA A 213 9.04 14.08 -16.40
CA ALA A 213 9.60 13.85 -17.73
C ALA A 213 8.50 13.65 -18.80
N SER A 214 7.41 12.95 -18.47
CA SER A 214 6.24 12.82 -19.36
C SER A 214 5.42 14.13 -19.47
N ALA A 215 5.28 14.91 -18.39
CA ALA A 215 4.56 16.18 -18.41
C ALA A 215 5.26 17.29 -19.21
N SER A 216 6.59 17.19 -19.40
CA SER A 216 7.33 18.08 -20.30
C SER A 216 7.07 17.82 -21.79
N LEU A 217 6.28 16.81 -22.13
CA LEU A 217 5.92 16.45 -23.50
C LEU A 217 4.45 16.69 -23.86
N GLU A 218 3.52 16.90 -22.91
CA GLU A 218 2.13 17.34 -23.19
C GLU A 218 1.38 17.76 -21.90
N ASP A 219 0.55 18.82 -22.00
CA ASP A 219 -0.20 19.45 -20.91
C ASP A 219 -1.30 18.53 -20.32
N TYR A 220 -1.02 17.88 -19.18
CA TYR A 220 -2.01 17.08 -18.44
C TYR A 220 -2.98 17.96 -17.62
N GLN A 221 -4.29 17.83 -17.86
CA GLN A 221 -5.36 18.38 -17.03
C GLN A 221 -5.87 17.32 -16.03
N PRO A 222 -5.91 17.61 -14.72
CA PRO A 222 -6.30 16.61 -13.71
C PRO A 222 -7.76 16.20 -13.82
N VAL A 223 -8.03 14.90 -13.70
CA VAL A 223 -9.38 14.34 -13.63
C VAL A 223 -10.06 14.76 -12.30
N PRO A 224 -11.31 15.27 -12.30
CA PRO A 224 -11.99 15.71 -11.09
C PRO A 224 -12.15 14.62 -10.03
N ARG A 225 -11.89 14.97 -8.77
CA ARG A 225 -11.83 14.11 -7.57
C ARG A 225 -13.17 13.46 -7.15
N ASP A 226 -14.27 13.72 -7.85
CA ASP A 226 -15.55 13.11 -7.52
C ASP A 226 -15.75 11.83 -8.34
N TRP A 227 -15.62 10.67 -7.69
CA TRP A 227 -15.80 9.37 -8.32
C TRP A 227 -17.20 9.23 -8.93
N LYS A 228 -18.22 9.92 -8.41
CA LYS A 228 -19.56 9.94 -9.00
C LYS A 228 -19.54 10.71 -10.32
N VAL A 229 -18.77 11.79 -10.44
CA VAL A 229 -18.62 12.55 -11.69
C VAL A 229 -17.80 11.75 -12.71
N ALA A 230 -16.76 11.04 -12.29
CA ALA A 230 -15.98 10.17 -13.15
C ALA A 230 -16.82 9.00 -13.70
N VAL A 231 -17.55 8.29 -12.82
CA VAL A 231 -18.46 7.21 -13.22
C VAL A 231 -19.61 7.75 -14.09
N THR A 232 -20.21 8.89 -13.75
CA THR A 232 -21.30 9.49 -14.53
C THR A 232 -20.81 9.97 -15.90
N LYS A 233 -19.59 10.53 -16.01
CA LYS A 233 -18.99 10.88 -17.31
C LYS A 233 -18.73 9.66 -18.18
N VAL A 234 -18.28 8.55 -17.59
CA VAL A 234 -18.01 7.29 -18.31
C VAL A 234 -19.32 6.63 -18.76
N LEU A 235 -20.33 6.58 -17.89
CA LEU A 235 -21.66 6.07 -18.23
C LEU A 235 -22.35 6.94 -19.30
N ASN A 236 -22.17 8.26 -19.27
CA ASN A 236 -22.73 9.17 -20.27
C ASN A 236 -21.98 9.15 -21.62
N LYS A 237 -20.74 8.64 -21.67
CA LYS A 237 -19.96 8.48 -22.91
C LYS A 237 -20.14 7.11 -23.59
N ALA A 238 -20.79 6.15 -22.93
CA ALA A 238 -21.05 4.81 -23.48
C ALA A 238 -22.58 4.58 -23.59
N PRO A 239 -23.25 5.02 -24.68
CA PRO A 239 -24.71 4.94 -24.80
C PRO A 239 -25.28 3.51 -24.92
N SER A 240 -24.44 2.47 -24.93
CA SER A 240 -24.85 1.09 -25.24
C SER A 240 -24.86 0.11 -24.06
N LEU A 241 -24.54 0.54 -22.84
CA LEU A 241 -24.78 -0.28 -21.64
C LEU A 241 -26.21 -0.07 -21.12
N GLN A 242 -27.18 -0.59 -21.88
CA GLN A 242 -28.49 -0.88 -21.30
C GLN A 242 -28.31 -1.97 -20.25
N VAL A 243 -28.66 -1.63 -19.01
CA VAL A 243 -28.85 -2.60 -17.93
C VAL A 243 -29.91 -3.58 -18.40
N LEU A 244 -29.52 -4.81 -18.73
CA LEU A 244 -30.45 -5.93 -18.86
C LEU A 244 -30.95 -6.25 -17.44
N GLY A 245 -32.06 -5.60 -17.08
CA GLY A 245 -32.95 -6.06 -16.03
C GLY A 245 -34.06 -6.90 -16.65
N ASP A 246 -34.25 -8.09 -16.10
CA ASP A 246 -35.52 -8.61 -15.62
C ASP A 246 -35.25 -9.47 -14.39
#